data_AF-A0A256XXG4-F1
#
_entry.id   AF-A0A256XXG4-F1
#
_cell.length_a   1.000
_cell.length_b   1.000
_cell.length_c   1.000
_cell.angle_alpha   90.00
_cell.angle_beta   90.00
_cell.angle_gamma   90.00
#
_symmetry.space_group_name_H-M   'P 1'
#
loop_
_entity.id
_entity.type
_entity.pdbx_description
1 polymer ?
#
loop_
_entity_poly.entity_id
_entity_poly.type
_entity_poly.pdbx_seq_one_letter_code
_entity_poly.pdbx_strand_id
1 'polypeptide(L)'
;MPEEREKRGRKRIVLSIIGVIIFFITIIAIASILGSNTPVKPMITTTIKLRTATEPVTKSQLISSLDTYVAQAENPTLTEQWNRVVNCLGEGCPDEAFSDTIFVLCSEYKKDLPHCKLIMNIIATNRFWNNTERVLEFSKAMTTADKTINEIGNRRITKTWDEIIKCNGKCAEKNDLLFKLIDEIIKYA
;
A
#
# COMPACT_ATOMS: atom_id res chain seq x y z
N MET A 1 34.30 -12.76 57.17
CA MET A 1 33.29 -13.38 56.27
C MET A 1 32.83 -12.38 55.18
N PRO A 2 33.64 -12.14 54.12
CA PRO A 2 33.27 -11.24 53.02
C PRO A 2 32.54 -11.94 51.86
N GLU A 3 32.69 -13.27 51.73
CA GLU A 3 32.34 -14.04 50.53
C GLU A 3 30.82 -14.23 50.28
N GLU A 4 29.99 -14.15 51.32
CA GLU A 4 28.54 -14.33 51.17
C GLU A 4 27.78 -13.09 50.70
N ARG A 5 28.35 -11.89 50.87
CA ARG A 5 27.71 -10.64 50.42
C ARG A 5 27.85 -10.43 48.91
N GLU A 6 28.97 -10.89 48.33
CA GLU A 6 29.22 -10.77 46.89
C GLU A 6 28.29 -11.68 46.06
N LYS A 7 28.04 -12.92 46.53
CA LYS A 7 27.11 -13.86 45.86
C LYS A 7 25.66 -13.38 45.85
N ARG A 8 25.22 -12.63 46.87
CA ARG A 8 23.86 -12.06 46.95
C ARG A 8 23.68 -10.85 46.05
N GLY A 9 24.69 -9.98 45.93
CA GLY A 9 24.67 -8.84 45.00
C GLY A 9 24.62 -9.28 43.53
N ARG A 10 25.44 -10.27 43.16
CA ARG A 10 25.50 -10.79 41.78
C ARG A 10 24.18 -11.45 41.34
N LYS A 11 23.50 -12.19 42.23
CA LYS A 11 22.18 -12.78 41.93
C LYS A 11 21.07 -11.74 41.72
N ARG A 12 21.07 -10.63 42.49
CA ARG A 12 20.09 -9.53 42.32
C ARG A 12 20.27 -8.77 41.01
N ILE A 13 21.53 -8.55 40.60
CA ILE A 13 21.85 -7.87 39.34
C ILE A 13 21.43 -8.74 38.15
N VAL A 14 21.75 -10.04 38.17
CA VAL A 14 21.38 -10.97 37.10
C VAL A 14 19.85 -11.12 36.98
N LEU A 15 19.12 -11.19 38.10
CA LEU A 15 17.65 -11.23 38.07
C LEU A 15 17.02 -9.94 37.52
N SER A 16 17.61 -8.78 37.80
CA SER A 16 17.12 -7.50 37.24
C SER A 16 17.37 -7.40 35.74
N ILE A 17 18.54 -7.84 35.26
CA ILE A 17 18.86 -7.85 33.82
C ILE A 17 17.93 -8.80 33.05
N ILE A 18 17.69 -10.01 33.59
CA ILE A 18 16.76 -10.97 32.97
C ILE A 18 15.34 -10.40 32.94
N GLY A 19 14.89 -9.72 34.00
CA GLY A 19 13.58 -9.08 34.04
C GLY A 19 13.41 -7.98 32.98
N VAL A 20 14.44 -7.16 32.76
CA VAL A 20 14.44 -6.12 31.72
C VAL A 20 14.39 -6.75 30.32
N ILE A 21 15.17 -7.81 30.07
CA ILE A 21 15.18 -8.49 28.77
C ILE A 21 13.81 -9.13 28.47
N ILE A 22 13.20 -9.79 29.45
CA ILE A 22 11.86 -10.39 29.29
C ILE A 22 10.82 -9.31 28.99
N PHE A 23 10.89 -8.16 29.66
CA PHE A 23 10.00 -7.02 29.42
C PHE A 23 10.13 -6.44 28.00
N PHE A 24 11.34 -6.33 27.47
CA PHE A 24 11.54 -5.89 26.08
C PHE A 24 11.03 -6.93 25.07
N ILE A 25 11.27 -8.22 25.32
CA ILE A 25 10.77 -9.30 24.46
C ILE A 25 9.23 -9.32 24.45
N THR A 26 8.57 -9.11 25.59
CA THR A 26 7.11 -9.05 25.65
C THR A 26 6.55 -7.80 24.97
N ILE A 27 7.21 -6.63 25.06
CA ILE A 27 6.81 -5.44 24.29
C ILE A 27 6.91 -5.68 22.78
N ILE A 28 8.02 -6.28 22.32
CA ILE A 28 8.21 -6.60 20.89
C ILE A 28 7.16 -7.63 20.43
N ALA A 29 6.87 -8.64 21.25
CA ALA A 29 5.83 -9.63 20.96
C ALA A 29 4.43 -9.00 20.93
N ILE A 30 4.10 -8.08 21.84
CA ILE A 30 2.81 -7.37 21.87
C ILE A 30 2.66 -6.43 20.67
N ALA A 31 3.72 -5.72 20.28
CA ALA A 31 3.73 -4.89 19.06
C ALA A 31 3.57 -5.73 17.78
N SER A 32 4.05 -6.97 17.79
CA SER A 32 3.88 -7.93 16.68
C SER A 32 2.48 -8.56 16.63
N ILE A 33 1.75 -8.59 17.76
CA ILE A 33 0.43 -9.20 17.90
C ILE A 33 -0.71 -8.19 17.64
N LEU A 34 -0.47 -6.90 17.87
CA LEU A 34 -1.37 -5.83 17.44
C LEU A 34 -1.12 -5.61 15.94
N GLY A 35 -2.06 -6.04 15.09
CA GLY A 35 -1.98 -5.89 13.63
C GLY A 35 -1.54 -4.50 13.22
N SER A 36 -0.90 -4.39 12.05
CA SER A 36 -0.36 -3.12 11.57
C SER A 36 -1.48 -2.06 11.59
N ASN A 37 -1.33 -1.01 12.40
CA ASN A 37 -2.25 0.13 12.42
C ASN A 37 -2.01 1.04 11.20
N THR A 38 -1.38 0.51 10.15
CA THR A 38 -1.00 1.24 8.96
C THR A 38 -2.27 1.70 8.25
N PRO A 39 -2.46 3.01 8.02
CA PRO A 39 -3.69 3.53 7.40
C PRO A 39 -3.70 3.29 5.87
N VAL A 40 -3.67 2.03 5.43
CA VAL A 40 -3.53 1.64 4.01
C VAL A 40 -4.64 2.21 3.13
N LYS A 41 -5.91 2.12 3.56
CA LYS A 41 -7.05 2.72 2.85
C LYS A 41 -6.85 4.24 2.67
N PRO A 42 -6.62 5.03 3.74
CA PRO A 42 -6.24 6.43 3.60
C PRO A 42 -5.04 6.69 2.69
N MET A 43 -3.98 5.87 2.75
CA MET A 43 -2.81 6.05 1.87
C MET A 43 -3.16 5.91 0.40
N ILE A 44 -3.93 4.88 0.01
CA ILE A 44 -4.35 4.69 -1.38
C ILE A 44 -5.24 5.84 -1.83
N THR A 45 -6.27 6.20 -1.04
CA THR A 45 -7.16 7.31 -1.39
C THR A 45 -6.40 8.65 -1.50
N THR A 46 -5.43 8.89 -0.62
CA THR A 46 -4.62 10.12 -0.65
C THR A 46 -3.68 10.13 -1.86
N THR A 47 -3.11 8.97 -2.24
CA THR A 47 -2.31 8.82 -3.47
C THR A 47 -3.13 9.15 -4.72
N ILE A 48 -4.36 8.65 -4.80
CA ILE A 48 -5.30 8.93 -5.91
C ILE A 48 -5.64 10.43 -5.96
N LYS A 49 -5.91 11.05 -4.82
CA LYS A 49 -6.19 12.49 -4.74
C LYS A 49 -4.98 13.34 -5.12
N LEU A 50 -3.78 12.93 -4.71
CA LEU A 50 -2.55 13.67 -5.01
C LEU A 50 -2.30 13.74 -6.53
N ARG A 51 -2.58 12.65 -7.25
CA ARG A 51 -2.45 12.59 -8.71
C ARG A 51 -3.21 13.71 -9.42
N THR A 52 -4.43 14.00 -8.98
CA THR A 52 -5.32 14.97 -9.65
C THR A 52 -5.33 16.35 -8.99
N ALA A 53 -4.56 16.56 -7.93
CA ALA A 53 -4.53 17.83 -7.21
C ALA A 53 -3.76 18.90 -7.99
N THR A 54 -4.47 19.94 -8.41
CA THR A 54 -3.91 21.12 -9.09
C THR A 54 -3.57 22.27 -8.13
N GLU A 55 -4.37 22.42 -7.07
CA GLU A 55 -4.21 23.51 -6.11
C GLU A 55 -2.97 23.32 -5.23
N PRO A 56 -2.01 24.27 -5.20
CA PRO A 56 -0.74 24.09 -4.50
C PRO A 56 -0.88 23.75 -3.01
N VAL A 57 -1.82 24.40 -2.32
CA VAL A 57 -2.07 24.18 -0.89
C VAL A 57 -2.66 22.79 -0.64
N THR A 58 -3.61 22.34 -1.47
CA THR A 58 -4.17 20.99 -1.35
C THR A 58 -3.10 19.94 -1.67
N LYS A 59 -2.28 20.18 -2.70
CA LYS A 59 -1.18 19.29 -3.07
C LYS A 59 -0.18 19.14 -1.92
N SER A 60 0.25 20.23 -1.29
CA SER A 60 1.19 20.18 -0.16
C SER A 60 0.61 19.46 1.06
N GLN A 61 -0.68 19.64 1.36
CA GLN A 61 -1.37 18.91 2.43
C GLN A 61 -1.43 17.40 2.17
N LEU A 62 -1.71 16.99 0.93
CA LEU A 62 -1.74 15.58 0.54
C LEU A 62 -0.35 14.95 0.61
N ILE A 63 0.69 15.67 0.15
CA ILE A 63 2.10 15.24 0.27
C ILE A 63 2.47 15.05 1.74
N SER A 64 2.19 16.04 2.61
CA SER A 64 2.51 15.95 4.04
C SER A 64 1.76 14.82 4.74
N SER A 65 0.52 14.56 4.35
CA SER A 65 -0.26 13.43 4.86
C SER A 65 0.36 12.09 4.46
N LEU A 66 0.72 11.93 3.18
CA LEU A 66 1.38 10.72 2.70
C LEU A 66 2.75 10.52 3.33
N ASP A 67 3.54 11.57 3.51
CA ASP A 67 4.84 11.50 4.16
C ASP A 67 4.73 10.99 5.61
N THR A 68 3.75 11.52 6.36
CA THR A 68 3.42 11.07 7.71
C THR A 68 3.03 9.59 7.72
N TYR A 69 2.17 9.19 6.79
CA TYR A 69 1.72 7.82 6.65
C TYR A 69 2.86 6.85 6.31
N VAL A 70 3.73 7.21 5.37
CA VAL A 70 4.89 6.40 4.97
C VAL A 70 5.87 6.25 6.13
N ALA A 71 6.14 7.34 6.87
CA ALA A 71 6.99 7.30 8.06
C ALA A 71 6.44 6.36 9.15
N GLN A 72 5.13 6.39 9.39
CA GLN A 72 4.45 5.50 10.35
C GLN A 72 4.46 4.03 9.94
N ALA A 73 4.52 3.75 8.64
CA ALA A 73 4.46 2.40 8.10
C ALA A 73 5.76 1.61 8.34
N GLU A 74 6.88 2.31 8.62
CA GLU A 74 8.22 1.76 8.85
C GLU A 74 8.65 0.72 7.80
N ASN A 75 8.18 0.87 6.55
CA ASN A 75 8.41 -0.10 5.46
C ASN A 75 9.38 0.49 4.42
N PRO A 76 10.59 -0.09 4.25
CA PRO A 76 11.61 0.47 3.36
C PRO A 76 11.20 0.43 1.88
N THR A 77 10.45 -0.59 1.45
CA THR A 77 9.94 -0.69 0.07
C THR A 77 8.96 0.42 -0.24
N LEU A 78 8.04 0.71 0.69
CA LEU A 78 7.10 1.82 0.58
C LEU A 78 7.83 3.17 0.59
N THR A 79 8.80 3.35 1.49
CA THR A 79 9.62 4.57 1.56
C THR A 79 10.38 4.82 0.26
N GLU A 80 11.02 3.79 -0.31
CA GLU A 80 11.71 3.91 -1.60
C GLU A 80 10.74 4.33 -2.71
N GLN A 81 9.57 3.69 -2.78
CA GLN A 81 8.56 4.01 -3.77
C GLN A 81 8.00 5.42 -3.59
N TRP A 82 7.77 5.86 -2.36
CA TRP A 82 7.33 7.21 -2.06
C TRP A 82 8.36 8.26 -2.47
N ASN A 83 9.64 8.03 -2.21
CA ASN A 83 10.72 8.94 -2.63
C ASN A 83 10.75 9.11 -4.16
N ARG A 84 10.46 8.06 -4.93
CA ARG A 84 10.33 8.17 -6.39
C ARG A 84 9.20 9.10 -6.81
N VAL A 85 8.06 9.04 -6.13
CA VAL A 85 6.96 9.99 -6.35
C VAL A 85 7.39 11.39 -5.99
N VAL A 86 7.94 11.62 -4.79
CA VAL A 86 8.39 12.94 -4.34
C VAL A 86 9.35 13.60 -5.35
N ASN A 87 10.29 12.83 -5.89
CA ASN A 87 11.27 13.32 -6.86
C ASN A 87 10.64 13.83 -8.17
N CYS A 88 9.50 13.30 -8.61
CA CYS A 88 8.84 13.76 -9.84
C CYS A 88 7.76 14.83 -9.59
N LEU A 89 7.34 15.08 -8.34
CA LEU A 89 6.20 15.97 -8.07
C LEU A 89 6.43 17.42 -8.48
N GLY A 90 7.70 17.86 -8.55
CA GLY A 90 8.10 19.19 -8.99
C GLY A 90 7.99 19.42 -10.51
N GLU A 91 8.14 18.36 -11.30
CA GLU A 91 8.19 18.42 -12.77
C GLU A 91 6.96 17.81 -13.45
N GLY A 92 6.17 17.04 -12.70
CA GLY A 92 5.03 16.27 -13.20
C GLY A 92 5.31 14.78 -13.13
N CYS A 93 4.57 14.07 -12.26
CA CYS A 93 4.73 12.62 -12.12
C CYS A 93 3.92 11.87 -13.18
N PRO A 94 4.47 10.81 -13.77
CA PRO A 94 3.70 9.90 -14.60
C PRO A 94 2.68 9.13 -13.74
N ASP A 95 1.57 8.71 -14.36
CA ASP A 95 0.52 7.92 -13.71
C ASP A 95 1.04 6.59 -13.15
N GLU A 96 2.07 6.05 -13.80
CA GLU A 96 2.81 4.86 -13.37
C GLU A 96 3.39 5.04 -11.96
N ALA A 97 3.92 6.22 -11.60
CA ALA A 97 4.49 6.44 -10.27
C ALA A 97 3.43 6.32 -9.16
N PHE A 98 2.22 6.80 -9.41
CA PHE A 98 1.09 6.69 -8.47
C PHE A 98 0.54 5.27 -8.42
N SER A 99 0.34 4.62 -9.57
CA SER A 99 -0.16 3.24 -9.61
C SER A 99 0.85 2.24 -9.01
N ASP A 100 2.16 2.47 -9.16
CA ASP A 100 3.21 1.65 -8.54
C ASP A 100 3.20 1.79 -7.02
N THR A 101 2.93 3.00 -6.51
CA THR A 101 2.76 3.23 -5.06
C THR A 101 1.58 2.43 -4.51
N ILE A 102 0.43 2.45 -5.21
CA ILE A 102 -0.74 1.64 -4.84
C ILE A 102 -0.43 0.14 -4.93
N PHE A 103 0.33 -0.29 -5.93
CA PHE A 103 0.75 -1.68 -6.08
C PHE A 103 1.64 -2.14 -4.91
N VAL A 104 2.62 -1.32 -4.51
CA VAL A 104 3.48 -1.59 -3.33
C VAL A 104 2.63 -1.66 -2.06
N LEU A 105 1.75 -0.69 -1.83
CA LEU A 105 0.83 -0.71 -0.68
C LEU A 105 0.00 -2.00 -0.66
N CYS A 106 -0.57 -2.40 -1.79
CA CYS A 106 -1.32 -3.65 -1.87
C CYS A 106 -0.45 -4.89 -1.70
N SER A 107 0.82 -4.84 -2.10
CA SER A 107 1.76 -5.97 -2.01
C SER A 107 2.23 -6.21 -0.58
N GLU A 108 2.59 -5.14 0.12
CA GLU A 108 3.15 -5.16 1.47
C GLU A 108 2.06 -5.37 2.52
N TYR A 109 0.87 -4.79 2.32
CA TYR A 109 -0.22 -4.77 3.30
C TYR A 109 -1.44 -5.60 2.89
N LYS A 110 -1.22 -6.74 2.22
CA LYS A 110 -2.30 -7.64 1.72
C LYS A 110 -3.32 -8.06 2.77
N LYS A 111 -2.90 -8.13 4.04
CA LYS A 111 -3.75 -8.56 5.17
C LYS A 111 -4.67 -7.43 5.67
N ASP A 112 -4.27 -6.19 5.45
CA ASP A 112 -4.92 -5.02 6.06
C ASP A 112 -5.97 -4.39 5.12
N LEU A 113 -5.98 -4.80 3.85
CA LEU A 113 -6.90 -4.29 2.85
C LEU A 113 -7.55 -5.44 2.04
N PRO A 114 -8.88 -5.63 2.17
CA PRO A 114 -9.64 -6.53 1.30
C PRO A 114 -9.44 -6.13 -0.16
N HIS A 115 -9.39 -7.11 -1.06
CA HIS A 115 -9.26 -6.89 -2.51
C HIS A 115 -7.90 -6.35 -3.01
N CYS A 116 -6.82 -6.32 -2.20
CA CYS A 116 -5.45 -6.04 -2.70
C CYS A 116 -5.09 -6.82 -3.95
N LYS A 117 -5.42 -8.13 -3.97
CA LYS A 117 -5.17 -8.99 -5.13
C LYS A 117 -5.90 -8.52 -6.38
N LEU A 118 -7.14 -8.03 -6.25
CA LEU A 118 -7.89 -7.47 -7.37
C LEU A 118 -7.21 -6.20 -7.89
N ILE A 119 -6.89 -5.25 -6.99
CA ILE A 119 -6.23 -3.99 -7.35
C ILE A 119 -4.91 -4.25 -8.09
N MET A 120 -4.08 -5.17 -7.57
CA MET A 120 -2.82 -5.56 -8.21
C MET A 120 -3.04 -6.13 -9.63
N ASN A 121 -4.06 -6.96 -9.83
CA ASN A 121 -4.38 -7.50 -11.16
C ASN A 121 -4.88 -6.41 -12.11
N ILE A 122 -5.72 -5.48 -11.65
CA ILE A 122 -6.20 -4.35 -12.46
C ILE A 122 -5.01 -3.48 -12.91
N ILE A 123 -4.08 -3.16 -12.00
CA ILE A 123 -2.86 -2.40 -12.33
C ILE A 123 -1.99 -3.17 -13.34
N ALA A 124 -1.82 -4.48 -13.15
CA ALA A 124 -1.07 -5.33 -14.07
C ALA A 124 -1.73 -5.38 -15.47
N THR A 125 -3.05 -5.51 -15.55
CA THR A 125 -3.81 -5.44 -16.80
C THR A 125 -3.57 -4.10 -17.50
N ASN A 126 -3.64 -2.98 -16.77
CA ASN A 126 -3.40 -1.66 -17.33
C ASN A 126 -1.99 -1.52 -17.93
N ARG A 127 -0.98 -2.03 -17.20
CA ARG A 127 0.44 -1.99 -17.57
C ARG A 127 0.74 -2.81 -18.81
N PHE A 128 0.14 -4.00 -18.95
CA PHE A 128 0.46 -4.93 -20.03
C PHE A 128 -0.47 -4.86 -21.24
N TRP A 129 -1.45 -3.95 -21.26
CA TRP A 129 -2.53 -3.90 -22.25
C TRP A 129 -2.08 -4.01 -23.72
N ASN A 130 -1.00 -3.30 -24.08
CA ASN A 130 -0.45 -3.29 -25.43
C ASN A 130 0.97 -3.86 -25.48
N ASN A 131 1.37 -4.63 -24.46
CA ASN A 131 2.70 -5.21 -24.38
C ASN A 131 2.69 -6.61 -25.01
N THR A 132 3.17 -6.70 -26.26
CA THR A 132 3.21 -7.95 -27.04
C THR A 132 4.14 -9.02 -26.45
N GLU A 133 5.07 -8.64 -25.58
CA GLU A 133 6.00 -9.57 -24.92
C GLU A 133 5.40 -10.16 -23.63
N ARG A 134 4.34 -9.55 -23.08
CA ARG A 134 3.74 -9.91 -21.79
C ARG A 134 2.27 -10.33 -21.91
N VAL A 135 1.90 -10.93 -23.05
CA VAL A 135 0.52 -11.34 -23.38
C VAL A 135 -0.04 -12.34 -22.37
N LEU A 136 0.78 -13.26 -21.87
CA LEU A 136 0.35 -14.27 -20.88
C LEU A 136 0.02 -13.62 -19.53
N GLU A 137 0.86 -12.70 -19.05
CA GLU A 137 0.61 -11.96 -17.82
C GLU A 137 -0.59 -11.03 -17.94
N PHE A 138 -0.74 -10.35 -19.08
CA PHE A 138 -1.92 -9.57 -19.39
C PHE A 138 -3.19 -10.42 -19.30
N SER A 139 -3.23 -11.55 -20.03
CA SER A 139 -4.39 -12.44 -20.09
C SER A 139 -4.76 -12.99 -18.70
N LYS A 140 -3.77 -13.42 -17.92
CA LYS A 140 -3.98 -13.92 -16.55
C LYS A 140 -4.50 -12.84 -15.62
N ALA A 141 -3.91 -11.65 -15.65
CA ALA A 141 -4.32 -10.52 -14.82
C ALA A 141 -5.74 -10.08 -15.17
N MET A 142 -6.04 -9.93 -16.47
CA MET A 142 -7.34 -9.52 -16.97
C MET A 142 -8.43 -10.52 -16.60
N THR A 143 -8.21 -11.81 -16.84
CA THR A 143 -9.17 -12.88 -16.50
C THR A 143 -9.44 -12.94 -15.00
N THR A 144 -8.39 -12.76 -14.18
CA THR A 144 -8.54 -12.77 -12.72
C THR A 144 -9.32 -11.54 -12.24
N ALA A 145 -8.98 -10.36 -12.76
CA ALA A 145 -9.67 -9.12 -12.42
C ALA A 145 -11.15 -9.19 -12.80
N ASP A 146 -11.44 -9.62 -14.03
CA ASP A 146 -12.80 -9.74 -14.55
C ASP A 146 -13.66 -10.70 -13.72
N LYS A 147 -13.13 -11.90 -13.45
CA LYS A 147 -13.81 -12.88 -12.60
C LYS A 147 -14.12 -12.30 -11.22
N THR A 148 -13.15 -11.69 -10.55
CA THR A 148 -13.35 -11.16 -9.20
C THR A 148 -14.30 -9.96 -9.18
N ILE A 149 -14.29 -9.10 -10.20
CA ILE A 149 -15.24 -7.99 -10.32
C ILE A 149 -16.67 -8.50 -10.50
N ASN A 150 -16.85 -9.54 -11.32
CA ASN A 150 -18.16 -10.18 -11.51
C ASN A 150 -18.64 -10.88 -10.23
N GLU A 151 -17.74 -11.51 -9.46
CA GLU A 151 -18.05 -12.11 -8.15
C GLU A 151 -18.44 -11.06 -7.09
N ILE A 152 -17.85 -9.87 -7.12
CA ILE A 152 -18.22 -8.76 -6.22
C ILE A 152 -19.66 -8.29 -6.49
N GLY A 153 -20.10 -8.31 -7.75
CA GLY A 153 -21.48 -7.95 -8.13
C GLY A 153 -21.86 -6.48 -7.90
N ASN A 154 -20.89 -5.61 -7.58
CA ASN A 154 -21.13 -4.20 -7.36
C ASN A 154 -21.30 -3.47 -8.70
N ARG A 155 -22.51 -2.99 -8.98
CA ARG A 155 -22.87 -2.32 -10.24
C ARG A 155 -21.94 -1.18 -10.64
N ARG A 156 -21.41 -0.41 -9.69
CA ARG A 156 -20.53 0.72 -10.00
C ARG A 156 -19.15 0.23 -10.44
N ILE A 157 -18.55 -0.68 -9.68
CA ILE A 157 -17.26 -1.31 -9.99
C ILE A 157 -17.33 -2.03 -11.35
N THR A 158 -18.38 -2.84 -11.58
CA THR A 158 -18.57 -3.55 -12.85
C THR A 158 -18.71 -2.57 -14.02
N LYS A 159 -19.50 -1.49 -13.86
CA LYS A 159 -19.66 -0.49 -14.92
C LYS A 159 -18.33 0.18 -15.27
N THR A 160 -17.55 0.62 -14.28
CA THR A 160 -16.26 1.27 -14.53
C THR A 160 -15.26 0.30 -15.16
N TRP A 161 -15.29 -0.99 -14.78
CA TRP A 161 -14.49 -2.03 -15.43
C TRP A 161 -14.86 -2.24 -16.89
N ASP A 162 -16.15 -2.30 -17.21
CA ASP A 162 -16.63 -2.40 -18.60
C ASP A 162 -16.20 -1.19 -19.44
N GLU A 163 -16.18 0.01 -18.85
CA GLU A 163 -15.65 1.23 -19.49
C GLU A 163 -14.15 1.08 -19.84
N ILE A 164 -13.35 0.51 -18.93
CA ILE A 164 -11.92 0.21 -19.17
C ILE A 164 -11.73 -0.81 -20.30
N ILE A 165 -12.51 -1.90 -20.30
CA ILE A 165 -12.44 -2.92 -21.36
C ILE A 165 -12.79 -2.31 -22.71
N LYS A 166 -13.88 -1.52 -22.79
CA LYS A 166 -14.31 -0.85 -24.03
C LYS A 166 -13.28 0.14 -24.55
N CYS A 167 -12.61 0.86 -23.64
CA CYS A 167 -11.48 1.74 -23.98
C CYS A 167 -10.35 0.98 -24.70
N ASN A 168 -10.19 -0.33 -24.43
CA ASN A 168 -9.21 -1.21 -25.05
C ASN A 168 -7.79 -0.60 -25.07
N GLY A 169 -7.42 0.07 -23.98
CA GLY A 169 -6.12 0.70 -23.83
C GLY A 169 -5.82 1.87 -24.77
N LYS A 170 -6.82 2.42 -25.48
CA LYS A 170 -6.66 3.47 -26.51
C LYS A 170 -7.27 4.83 -26.14
N CYS A 171 -8.16 4.89 -25.16
CA CYS A 171 -8.78 6.14 -24.74
C CYS A 171 -7.80 7.03 -23.97
N ALA A 172 -8.01 8.35 -24.03
CA ALA A 172 -7.15 9.32 -23.34
C ALA A 172 -7.34 9.24 -21.82
N GLU A 173 -8.56 8.94 -21.39
CA GLU A 173 -9.00 8.79 -20.00
C GLU A 173 -8.67 7.42 -19.39
N LYS A 174 -7.87 6.58 -20.06
CA LYS A 174 -7.54 5.20 -19.63
C LYS A 174 -7.09 5.15 -18.17
N ASN A 175 -6.13 5.99 -17.80
CA ASN A 175 -5.61 6.02 -16.44
C ASN A 175 -6.60 6.65 -15.46
N ASP A 176 -7.41 7.62 -15.88
CA ASP A 176 -8.47 8.16 -15.02
C ASP A 176 -9.50 7.09 -14.66
N LEU A 177 -9.89 6.26 -15.63
CA LEU A 177 -10.76 5.11 -15.39
C LEU A 177 -10.11 4.08 -14.45
N LEU A 178 -8.81 3.81 -14.61
CA LEU A 178 -8.05 2.94 -13.69
C LEU A 178 -8.15 3.45 -12.24
N PHE A 179 -7.78 4.71 -12.00
CA PHE A 179 -7.77 5.26 -10.64
C PHE A 179 -9.17 5.40 -10.07
N LYS A 180 -10.17 5.70 -10.90
CA LYS A 180 -11.59 5.68 -10.51
C LYS A 180 -12.02 4.29 -10.06
N LEU A 181 -11.67 3.24 -10.81
CA LEU A 181 -12.01 1.86 -10.44
C LEU A 181 -11.36 1.46 -9.10
N ILE A 182 -10.09 1.80 -8.90
CA ILE A 182 -9.39 1.54 -7.64
C ILE A 182 -10.08 2.26 -6.48
N ASP A 183 -10.41 3.54 -6.62
CA ASP A 183 -11.12 4.31 -5.60
C ASP A 183 -12.50 3.72 -5.27
N GLU A 184 -13.24 3.24 -6.28
CA GLU A 184 -14.52 2.55 -6.09
C GLU A 184 -14.38 1.23 -5.33
N ILE A 185 -13.32 0.46 -5.59
CA ILE A 185 -12.99 -0.77 -4.86
C ILE A 185 -12.65 -0.46 -3.40
N ILE A 186 -11.81 0.57 -3.15
CA ILE A 186 -11.42 0.97 -1.79
C ILE A 186 -12.62 1.45 -0.97
N LYS A 187 -13.57 2.15 -1.59
CA LYS A 187 -14.80 2.63 -0.93
C LYS A 187 -15.79 1.51 -0.66
N TYR A 188 -15.75 0.43 -1.44
CA TYR A 188 -16.58 -0.74 -1.24
C TYR A 188 -16.06 -1.65 -0.11
N ALA A 189 -14.72 -1.78 -0.01
CA ALA A 189 -14.00 -2.57 0.98
C ALA A 189 -14.14 -2.02 2.41
#